data_AF-A0A837LDM2-F1
#
_entry.id   AF-A0A837LDM2-F1
#
_cell.length_a   1.000
_cell.length_b   1.000
_cell.length_c   1.000
_cell.angle_alpha   90.00
_cell.angle_beta   90.00
_cell.angle_gamma   90.00
#
_symmetry.space_group_name_H-M   'P 1'
#
loop_
_entity.id
_entity.type
_entity.pdbx_description
1 polymer ?
#
loop_
_entity_poly.entity_id
_entity_poly.type
_entity_poly.pdbx_seq_one_letter_code
_entity_poly.pdbx_strand_id
1 'polypeptide(L)'
;MRAIKTILLVSLLLSGCATELDNKIRSVDQAPTMQNKRDYLLSYSEQKGYSATAARAKFLKHGSEDEAFLSHLVESCKASDRRSCVQKFYEKAANDAEQQTRSKCFSDEVCKKNLVIEESTTELNDKYYQVVYYNHYQSGDADRLARMVCSAISNNQKSGMPFDQAESVVRGISGVDPVSREMLVGVGNACWNLSYYGFKDPLSALRPLR
;
A
#
# COMPACT_ATOMS: atom_id res chain seq x y z
N MET A 1 9.71 58.92 55.64
CA MET A 1 10.58 57.74 55.91
C MET A 1 9.66 56.60 56.31
N ARG A 2 9.67 55.38 55.79
CA ARG A 2 10.53 54.64 54.86
C ARG A 2 9.58 53.61 54.20
N ALA A 3 9.60 53.52 52.88
CA ALA A 3 8.99 52.42 52.16
C ALA A 3 9.77 51.14 52.46
N ILE A 4 9.09 50.05 52.83
CA ILE A 4 9.67 48.71 52.80
C ILE A 4 8.84 47.92 51.80
N LYS A 5 9.35 47.91 50.57
CA LYS A 5 9.01 46.94 49.53
C LYS A 5 9.66 45.62 49.94
N THR A 6 8.86 44.58 50.16
CA THR A 6 9.37 43.20 50.09
C THR A 6 8.49 42.45 49.11
N ILE A 7 8.89 42.55 47.84
CA ILE A 7 8.45 41.72 46.73
C ILE A 7 8.96 40.31 47.06
N LEU A 8 8.07 39.41 47.48
CA LEU A 8 8.40 38.03 47.77
C LEU A 8 7.70 37.11 46.75
N LEU A 9 8.53 36.59 45.84
CA LEU A 9 8.39 35.36 45.07
C LEU A 9 7.04 35.11 44.35
N VAL A 10 6.95 35.63 43.13
CA VAL A 10 6.18 35.00 42.04
C VAL A 10 7.19 34.50 41.02
N SER A 11 7.88 33.39 41.31
CA SER A 11 8.91 32.83 40.41
C SER A 11 8.92 31.30 40.33
N LEU A 12 7.79 30.63 40.56
CA LEU A 12 7.71 29.15 40.48
C LEU A 12 6.54 28.60 39.63
N LEU A 13 5.96 29.40 38.74
CA LEU A 13 4.97 28.93 37.75
C LEU A 13 5.47 29.02 36.29
N LEU A 14 6.78 28.88 36.07
CA LEU A 14 7.37 28.67 34.74
C LEU A 14 7.74 27.21 34.50
N SER A 15 6.99 26.26 35.07
CA SER A 15 6.95 24.90 34.50
C SER A 15 6.14 24.99 33.20
N GLY A 16 6.76 25.51 32.15
CA GLY A 16 6.19 25.48 30.81
C GLY A 16 5.87 24.02 30.49
N CYS A 17 4.61 23.73 30.15
CA CYS A 17 4.21 22.41 29.70
C CYS A 17 5.02 22.10 28.44
N ALA A 18 6.06 21.29 28.55
CA ALA A 18 6.80 20.79 27.40
C ALA A 18 5.78 20.14 26.46
N THR A 19 5.70 20.64 25.23
CA THR A 19 4.73 20.13 24.28
C THR A 19 5.12 18.71 23.88
N GLU A 20 4.16 17.94 23.36
CA GLU A 20 4.45 16.60 22.82
C GLU A 20 5.54 16.65 21.73
N LEU A 21 5.58 17.75 20.95
CA LEU A 21 6.60 18.00 19.96
C LEU A 21 7.99 18.21 20.60
N ASP A 22 8.10 18.98 21.69
CA ASP A 22 9.37 19.19 22.39
C ASP A 22 9.91 17.89 22.99
N ASN A 23 9.01 17.07 23.54
CA ASN A 23 9.36 15.75 24.06
C ASN A 23 9.87 14.83 22.95
N LYS A 24 9.19 14.81 21.80
CA LYS A 24 9.63 14.05 20.62
C LYS A 24 11.02 14.49 20.16
N ILE A 25 11.23 15.78 19.94
CA ILE A 25 12.52 16.32 19.47
C ILE A 25 13.64 15.93 20.43
N ARG A 26 13.43 16.12 21.74
CA ARG A 26 14.39 15.74 22.77
C ARG A 26 14.70 14.24 22.78
N SER A 27 13.68 13.38 22.72
CA SER A 27 13.88 11.92 22.67
C SER A 27 14.68 11.49 21.45
N VAL A 28 14.44 12.10 20.29
CA VAL A 28 15.18 11.82 19.05
C VAL A 28 16.63 12.33 19.14
N ASP A 29 16.86 13.53 19.67
CA ASP A 29 18.23 14.09 19.78
C ASP A 29 19.11 13.32 20.77
N GLN A 30 18.53 12.79 21.85
CA GLN A 30 19.24 12.01 22.87
C GLN A 30 19.47 10.55 22.49
N ALA A 31 18.85 10.05 21.42
CA ALA A 31 18.97 8.65 21.03
C ALA A 31 20.38 8.34 20.47
N PRO A 32 21.02 7.23 20.91
CA PRO A 32 22.44 6.98 20.63
C PRO A 32 22.74 6.53 19.20
N THR A 33 21.77 5.92 18.51
CA THR A 33 21.93 5.40 17.14
C THR A 33 20.79 5.88 16.26
N MET A 34 20.99 5.85 14.93
CA MET A 34 19.95 6.22 13.97
C MET A 34 18.74 5.28 14.03
N GLN A 35 18.95 4.02 14.38
CA GLN A 35 17.89 3.05 14.61
C GLN A 35 17.05 3.44 15.84
N ASN A 36 17.70 3.86 16.94
CA ASN A 36 16.97 4.37 18.11
C ASN A 36 16.19 5.65 17.78
N LYS A 37 16.78 6.57 17.00
CA LYS A 37 16.09 7.80 16.56
C LYS A 37 14.83 7.48 15.74
N ARG A 38 14.95 6.50 14.84
CA ARG A 38 13.84 5.98 14.04
C ARG A 38 12.77 5.34 14.94
N ASP A 39 13.14 4.52 15.91
CA ASP A 39 12.20 3.86 16.83
C ASP A 39 11.39 4.88 17.63
N TYR A 40 12.03 5.97 18.09
CA TYR A 40 11.31 7.09 18.70
C TYR A 40 10.35 7.75 17.69
N LEU A 41 10.79 8.06 16.48
CA LEU A 41 9.92 8.67 15.47
C LEU A 41 8.70 7.79 15.15
N LEU A 42 8.87 6.47 15.08
CA LEU A 42 7.76 5.53 14.90
C LEU A 42 6.77 5.60 16.08
N SER A 43 7.25 5.56 17.32
CA SER A 43 6.36 5.52 18.49
C SER A 43 5.48 6.77 18.63
N TYR A 44 5.99 7.95 18.25
CA TYR A 44 5.21 9.20 18.21
C TYR A 44 4.23 9.27 17.03
N SER A 45 4.37 8.40 16.03
CA SER A 45 3.59 8.42 14.78
C SER A 45 2.46 7.38 14.73
N GLU A 46 2.37 6.48 15.71
CA GLU A 46 1.31 5.46 15.75
C GLU A 46 -0.03 6.06 16.23
N GLN A 47 -1.09 5.86 15.44
CA GLN A 47 -2.47 6.24 15.79
C GLN A 47 -3.49 5.30 15.15
N LYS A 48 -4.72 5.30 15.68
CA LYS A 48 -5.84 4.53 15.09
C LYS A 48 -6.08 5.01 13.64
N GLY A 49 -5.82 4.15 12.66
CA GLY A 49 -5.94 4.44 11.22
C GLY A 49 -4.66 4.90 10.53
N TYR A 50 -3.57 5.11 11.27
CA TYR A 50 -2.26 5.53 10.75
C TYR A 50 -1.16 4.70 11.42
N SER A 51 -0.60 3.74 10.68
CA SER A 51 0.52 2.93 11.20
C SER A 51 1.78 3.18 10.41
N ALA A 52 2.66 4.00 10.99
CA ALA A 52 4.00 4.22 10.48
C ALA A 52 4.80 2.89 10.46
N THR A 53 4.53 2.00 11.42
CA THR A 53 5.09 0.64 11.46
C THR A 53 4.62 -0.19 10.26
N ALA A 54 3.34 -0.13 9.88
CA ALA A 54 2.85 -0.82 8.68
C ALA A 54 3.48 -0.25 7.40
N ALA A 55 3.60 1.07 7.30
CA ALA A 55 4.28 1.72 6.17
C ALA A 55 5.75 1.30 6.07
N ARG A 56 6.46 1.25 7.21
CA ARG A 56 7.83 0.73 7.29
C ARG A 56 7.91 -0.74 6.85
N ALA A 57 7.00 -1.57 7.33
CA ALA A 57 6.95 -2.98 6.93
C ALA A 57 6.74 -3.13 5.41
N LYS A 58 5.94 -2.26 4.79
CA LYS A 58 5.81 -2.21 3.33
C LYS A 58 7.15 -1.86 2.66
N PHE A 59 7.83 -0.81 3.13
CA PHE A 59 9.14 -0.40 2.61
C PHE A 59 10.17 -1.53 2.66
N LEU A 60 10.27 -2.22 3.79
CA LEU A 60 11.25 -3.28 4.02
C LEU A 60 11.05 -4.54 3.16
N LYS A 61 9.94 -4.65 2.42
CA LYS A 61 9.79 -5.74 1.42
C LYS A 61 10.76 -5.60 0.24
N HIS A 62 11.12 -4.36 -0.11
CA HIS A 62 11.89 -4.05 -1.31
C HIS A 62 13.06 -3.09 -1.07
N GLY A 63 13.06 -2.38 0.07
CA GLY A 63 14.09 -1.44 0.46
C GLY A 63 14.80 -1.85 1.75
N SER A 64 15.79 -1.05 2.12
CA SER A 64 16.57 -1.21 3.35
C SER A 64 16.79 0.13 4.03
N GLU A 65 16.92 0.10 5.35
CA GLU A 65 17.19 1.29 6.17
C GLU A 65 18.69 1.41 6.45
N ASP A 66 19.42 2.02 5.52
CA ASP A 66 20.82 2.40 5.77
C ASP A 66 20.92 3.73 6.54
N GLU A 67 22.14 4.12 6.90
CA GLU A 67 22.37 5.34 7.69
C GLU A 67 21.89 6.61 6.97
N ALA A 68 22.03 6.67 5.64
CA ALA A 68 21.58 7.80 4.82
C ALA A 68 20.06 7.92 4.82
N PHE A 69 19.36 6.80 4.65
CA PHE A 69 17.90 6.73 4.73
C PHE A 69 17.40 7.19 6.11
N LEU A 70 18.00 6.67 7.18
CA LEU A 70 17.61 7.03 8.54
C LEU A 70 17.91 8.50 8.87
N SER A 71 19.01 9.05 8.33
CA SER A 71 19.34 10.47 8.43
C SER A 71 18.26 11.33 7.79
N HIS A 72 17.88 11.01 6.56
CA HIS A 72 16.85 11.73 5.84
C HIS A 72 15.48 11.64 6.51
N LEU A 73 15.14 10.47 7.09
CA LEU A 73 13.92 10.32 7.90
C LEU A 73 13.92 11.27 9.10
N VAL A 74 15.03 11.31 9.84
CA VAL A 74 15.17 12.16 11.04
C VAL A 74 15.10 13.63 10.65
N GLU A 75 15.83 14.05 9.63
CA GLU A 75 15.81 15.44 9.11
C GLU A 75 14.40 15.85 8.68
N SER A 76 13.69 14.96 7.98
CA SER A 76 12.34 15.24 7.47
C SER A 76 11.28 15.32 8.57
N CYS A 77 11.35 14.45 9.58
CA CYS A 77 10.23 14.25 10.50
C CYS A 77 10.47 14.63 11.96
N LYS A 78 11.72 14.87 12.38
CA LYS A 78 12.02 15.27 13.77
C LYS A 78 11.29 16.55 14.17
N ALA A 79 11.37 17.59 13.35
CA ALA A 79 10.75 18.88 13.64
C ALA A 79 9.27 18.98 13.20
N SER A 80 8.72 17.95 12.56
CA SER A 80 7.34 17.99 12.05
C SER A 80 6.32 17.82 13.19
N ASP A 81 5.35 18.73 13.30
CA ASP A 81 4.19 18.59 14.19
C ASP A 81 3.17 17.56 13.68
N ARG A 82 3.25 17.18 12.39
CA ARG A 82 2.37 16.21 11.76
C ARG A 82 2.74 14.79 12.18
N ARG A 83 1.88 14.15 12.97
CA ARG A 83 1.98 12.72 13.32
C ARG A 83 2.08 11.80 12.10
N SER A 84 1.50 12.20 10.96
CA SER A 84 1.58 11.44 9.69
C SER A 84 2.92 11.53 8.98
N CYS A 85 3.90 12.33 9.44
CA CYS A 85 5.14 12.57 8.69
C CYS A 85 5.88 11.27 8.40
N VAL A 86 6.13 10.47 9.43
CA VAL A 86 6.92 9.23 9.33
C VAL A 86 6.20 8.21 8.45
N GLN A 87 4.89 8.06 8.61
CA GLN A 87 4.09 7.21 7.74
C GLN A 87 4.25 7.62 6.28
N LYS A 88 4.02 8.90 5.94
CA LYS A 88 4.12 9.39 4.56
C LYS A 88 5.53 9.24 4.00
N PHE A 89 6.55 9.42 4.82
CA PHE A 89 7.94 9.20 4.44
C PHE A 89 8.16 7.73 4.03
N TYR A 90 7.74 6.78 4.86
CA TYR A 90 7.86 5.36 4.54
C TYR A 90 6.94 4.92 3.39
N GLU A 91 5.74 5.48 3.25
CA GLU A 91 4.85 5.19 2.10
C GLU A 91 5.49 5.61 0.79
N LYS A 92 6.07 6.82 0.74
CA LYS A 92 6.82 7.29 -0.43
C LYS A 92 8.01 6.36 -0.71
N ALA A 93 8.81 6.07 0.30
CA ALA A 93 9.98 5.19 0.16
C ALA A 93 9.60 3.78 -0.30
N ALA A 94 8.48 3.23 0.20
CA ALA A 94 7.96 1.94 -0.20
C ALA A 94 7.57 1.94 -1.68
N ASN A 95 6.86 2.96 -2.14
CA ASN A 95 6.46 3.07 -3.55
C ASN A 95 7.68 3.22 -4.47
N ASP A 96 8.67 4.05 -4.08
CA ASP A 96 9.90 4.22 -4.85
C ASP A 96 10.71 2.91 -4.93
N ALA A 97 10.84 2.17 -3.82
CA ALA A 97 11.55 0.90 -3.76
C ALA A 97 10.84 -0.22 -4.54
N GLU A 98 9.50 -0.27 -4.44
CA GLU A 98 8.64 -1.18 -5.20
C GLU A 98 8.79 -0.92 -6.70
N GLN A 99 8.71 0.34 -7.14
CA GLN A 99 8.88 0.72 -8.55
C GLN A 99 10.28 0.38 -9.07
N GLN A 100 11.33 0.66 -8.28
CA GLN A 100 12.70 0.35 -8.68
C GLN A 100 12.92 -1.17 -8.78
N THR A 101 12.42 -1.94 -7.82
CA THR A 101 12.51 -3.40 -7.83
C THR A 101 11.76 -3.99 -8.99
N ARG A 102 10.53 -3.50 -9.24
CA ARG A 102 9.74 -3.88 -10.41
C ARG A 102 10.49 -3.58 -11.70
N SER A 103 11.05 -2.38 -11.87
CA SER A 103 11.82 -2.02 -13.07
C SER A 103 13.02 -2.94 -13.29
N LYS A 104 13.76 -3.30 -12.24
CA LYS A 104 14.88 -4.26 -12.33
C LYS A 104 14.40 -5.65 -12.73
N CYS A 105 13.29 -6.09 -12.14
CA CYS A 105 12.68 -7.39 -12.43
C CYS A 105 12.24 -7.52 -13.90
N PHE A 106 11.77 -6.43 -14.52
CA PHE A 106 11.37 -6.41 -15.92
C PHE A 106 12.53 -6.55 -16.92
N SER A 107 13.78 -6.44 -16.48
CA SER A 107 14.97 -6.73 -17.29
C SER A 107 15.36 -8.22 -17.28
N ASP A 108 14.78 -9.02 -16.38
CA ASP A 108 14.99 -10.47 -16.29
C ASP A 108 13.68 -11.20 -16.64
N GLU A 109 13.69 -12.04 -17.69
CA GLU A 109 12.47 -12.66 -18.19
C GLU A 109 11.84 -13.65 -17.18
N VAL A 110 12.63 -14.31 -16.34
CA VAL A 110 12.12 -15.24 -15.32
C VAL A 110 11.48 -14.46 -14.18
N CYS A 111 12.14 -13.40 -13.71
CA CYS A 111 11.62 -12.51 -12.69
C CYS A 111 10.33 -11.86 -13.16
N LYS A 112 10.33 -11.25 -14.35
CA LYS A 112 9.17 -10.62 -14.98
C LYS A 112 8.00 -11.58 -15.06
N LYS A 113 8.21 -12.81 -15.56
CA LYS A 113 7.16 -13.84 -15.61
C LYS A 113 6.56 -14.11 -14.23
N ASN A 114 7.40 -14.37 -13.23
CA ASN A 114 6.94 -14.69 -11.89
C ASN A 114 6.19 -13.51 -11.25
N LEU A 115 6.70 -12.29 -11.41
CA LEU A 115 6.08 -11.08 -10.91
C LEU A 115 4.71 -10.85 -11.55
N VAL A 116 4.59 -10.96 -12.87
CA VAL A 116 3.29 -10.78 -13.55
C VAL A 116 2.30 -11.87 -13.14
N ILE A 117 2.73 -13.12 -12.94
CA ILE A 117 1.87 -14.19 -12.40
C ILE A 117 1.38 -13.84 -10.99
N GLU A 118 2.25 -13.33 -10.12
CA GLU A 118 1.90 -12.94 -8.74
C GLU A 118 0.93 -11.74 -8.72
N GLU A 119 1.24 -10.68 -9.47
CA GLU A 119 0.40 -9.49 -9.65
C GLU A 119 -0.98 -9.91 -10.19
N SER A 120 -1.01 -10.72 -11.24
CA SER A 120 -2.27 -11.17 -11.86
C SER A 120 -3.06 -12.12 -10.96
N THR A 121 -2.40 -12.97 -10.16
CA THR A 121 -3.09 -13.80 -9.16
C THR A 121 -3.74 -12.94 -8.09
N THR A 122 -3.02 -11.91 -7.62
CA THR A 122 -3.53 -10.98 -6.60
C THR A 122 -4.71 -10.18 -7.14
N GLU A 123 -4.59 -9.64 -8.36
CA GLU A 123 -5.66 -8.90 -9.03
C GLU A 123 -6.87 -9.78 -9.32
N LEU A 124 -6.68 -11.03 -9.78
CA LEU A 124 -7.79 -11.96 -10.00
C LEU A 124 -8.60 -12.16 -8.71
N ASN A 125 -7.93 -12.43 -7.60
CA ASN A 125 -8.61 -12.65 -6.32
C ASN A 125 -9.33 -11.37 -5.86
N ASP A 126 -8.65 -10.22 -5.90
CA ASP A 126 -9.23 -8.93 -5.51
C ASP A 126 -10.49 -8.60 -6.33
N LYS A 127 -10.39 -8.64 -7.66
CA LYS A 127 -11.48 -8.23 -8.56
C LYS A 127 -12.63 -9.24 -8.57
N TYR A 128 -12.33 -10.53 -8.54
CA TYR A 128 -13.35 -11.56 -8.45
C TYR A 128 -14.18 -11.40 -7.17
N TYR A 129 -13.53 -11.25 -6.01
CA TYR A 129 -14.27 -11.09 -4.75
C TYR A 129 -14.96 -9.72 -4.65
N GLN A 130 -14.41 -8.66 -5.25
CA GLN A 130 -15.11 -7.38 -5.38
C GLN A 130 -16.41 -7.51 -6.18
N VAL A 131 -16.39 -8.19 -7.35
CA VAL A 131 -17.60 -8.43 -8.15
C VAL A 131 -18.67 -9.16 -7.33
N VAL A 132 -18.29 -10.25 -6.67
CA VAL A 132 -19.22 -11.10 -5.91
C VAL A 132 -19.78 -10.34 -4.70
N TYR A 133 -18.94 -9.60 -3.99
CA TYR A 133 -19.35 -8.82 -2.82
C TYR A 133 -20.23 -7.63 -3.18
N TYR A 134 -19.87 -6.88 -4.23
CA TYR A 134 -20.64 -5.74 -4.70
C TYR A 134 -22.05 -6.16 -5.17
N ASN A 135 -22.18 -7.37 -5.71
CA ASN A 135 -23.43 -7.95 -6.17
C ASN A 135 -23.98 -9.00 -5.18
N HIS A 136 -23.90 -8.75 -3.87
CA HIS A 136 -24.20 -9.77 -2.85
C HIS A 136 -25.62 -10.34 -2.91
N TYR A 137 -26.61 -9.58 -3.39
CA TYR A 137 -27.99 -10.07 -3.58
C TYR A 137 -28.13 -11.06 -4.76
N GLN A 138 -27.16 -11.09 -5.67
CA GLN A 138 -27.10 -11.96 -6.85
C GLN A 138 -25.72 -12.62 -6.95
N SER A 139 -25.13 -12.97 -5.82
CA SER A 139 -23.73 -13.43 -5.73
C SER A 139 -23.43 -14.66 -6.59
N GLY A 140 -24.41 -15.55 -6.79
CA GLY A 140 -24.29 -16.69 -7.70
C GLY A 140 -24.21 -16.30 -9.18
N ASP A 141 -24.97 -15.30 -9.61
CA ASP A 141 -24.91 -14.79 -10.99
C ASP A 141 -23.62 -14.00 -11.22
N ALA A 142 -23.18 -13.24 -10.21
CA ALA A 142 -21.93 -12.50 -10.22
C ALA A 142 -20.71 -13.44 -10.31
N ASP A 143 -20.69 -14.50 -9.49
CA ASP A 143 -19.69 -15.58 -9.58
C ASP A 143 -19.64 -16.19 -10.98
N ARG A 144 -20.81 -16.61 -11.48
CA ARG A 144 -20.93 -17.23 -12.80
C ARG A 144 -20.40 -16.31 -13.89
N LEU A 145 -20.78 -15.03 -13.87
CA LEU A 145 -20.36 -14.06 -14.87
C LEU A 145 -18.84 -13.83 -14.83
N ALA A 146 -18.25 -13.66 -13.64
CA ALA A 146 -16.81 -13.50 -13.50
C ALA A 146 -16.03 -14.72 -14.02
N ARG A 147 -16.51 -15.93 -13.72
CA ARG A 147 -15.92 -17.18 -14.26
C ARG A 147 -16.04 -17.27 -15.78
N MET A 148 -17.20 -16.93 -16.34
CA MET A 148 -17.42 -16.91 -17.79
C MET A 148 -16.48 -15.91 -18.49
N VAL A 149 -16.33 -14.71 -17.95
CA VAL A 149 -15.40 -13.70 -18.46
C VAL A 149 -13.98 -14.23 -18.44
N CYS A 150 -13.52 -14.75 -17.31
CA CYS A 150 -12.17 -15.30 -17.20
C CYS A 150 -11.89 -16.41 -18.22
N SER A 151 -12.81 -17.38 -18.35
CA SER A 151 -12.68 -18.47 -19.32
C SER A 151 -12.69 -17.96 -20.77
N ALA A 152 -13.59 -17.04 -21.12
CA ALA A 152 -13.67 -16.47 -22.46
C ALA A 152 -12.39 -15.72 -22.83
N ILE A 153 -11.85 -14.91 -21.92
CA ILE A 153 -10.63 -14.12 -22.14
C ILE A 153 -9.41 -15.03 -22.27
N SER A 154 -9.27 -16.04 -21.41
CA SER A 154 -8.23 -17.07 -21.55
C SER A 154 -8.28 -17.77 -22.91
N ASN A 155 -9.48 -18.13 -23.38
CA ASN A 155 -9.63 -18.79 -24.67
C ASN A 155 -9.28 -17.87 -25.83
N ASN A 156 -9.74 -16.61 -25.81
CA ASN A 156 -9.39 -15.61 -26.80
C ASN A 156 -7.87 -15.37 -26.87
N GLN A 157 -7.21 -15.31 -25.71
CA GLN A 157 -5.75 -15.18 -25.61
C GLN A 157 -5.04 -16.35 -26.31
N LYS A 158 -5.46 -17.59 -26.01
CA LYS A 158 -4.90 -18.81 -26.62
C LYS A 158 -5.16 -18.90 -28.12
N SER A 159 -6.26 -18.31 -28.60
CA SER A 159 -6.60 -18.19 -30.02
C SER A 159 -5.83 -17.09 -30.74
N GLY A 160 -4.98 -16.32 -30.05
CA GLY A 160 -4.20 -15.24 -30.66
C GLY A 160 -5.01 -13.98 -30.98
N MET A 161 -6.17 -13.80 -30.34
CA MET A 161 -6.90 -12.54 -30.42
C MET A 161 -6.02 -11.40 -29.88
N PRO A 162 -6.11 -10.17 -30.40
CA PRO A 162 -5.54 -8.99 -29.75
C PRO A 162 -6.20 -8.69 -28.40
N PHE A 163 -5.44 -8.16 -27.44
CA PHE A 163 -5.93 -7.91 -26.08
C PHE A 163 -7.04 -6.85 -26.04
N ASP A 164 -6.89 -5.76 -26.80
CA ASP A 164 -7.87 -4.68 -26.93
C ASP A 164 -9.22 -5.20 -27.45
N GLN A 165 -9.18 -6.13 -28.41
CA GLN A 165 -10.37 -6.79 -28.91
C GLN A 165 -11.01 -7.68 -27.83
N ALA A 166 -10.22 -8.45 -27.09
CA ALA A 166 -10.72 -9.30 -26.01
C ALA A 166 -11.34 -8.48 -24.87
N GLU A 167 -10.70 -7.37 -24.46
CA GLU A 167 -11.23 -6.45 -23.46
C GLU A 167 -12.55 -5.82 -23.92
N SER A 168 -12.64 -5.42 -25.19
CA SER A 168 -13.88 -4.88 -25.77
C SER A 168 -15.05 -5.84 -25.68
N VAL A 169 -14.82 -7.16 -25.70
CA VAL A 169 -15.88 -8.16 -25.51
C VAL A 169 -16.45 -8.07 -24.09
N VAL A 170 -15.60 -7.95 -23.06
CA VAL A 170 -16.05 -7.77 -21.67
C VAL A 170 -16.80 -6.45 -21.51
N ARG A 171 -16.24 -5.37 -22.08
CA ARG A 171 -16.87 -4.05 -22.08
C ARG A 171 -18.19 -4.01 -22.84
N GLY A 172 -18.45 -4.94 -23.75
CA GLY A 172 -19.68 -5.05 -24.52
C GLY A 172 -20.80 -5.86 -23.84
N ILE A 173 -20.56 -6.49 -22.69
CA ILE A 173 -21.57 -7.34 -22.02
C ILE A 173 -22.76 -6.47 -21.60
N SER A 174 -23.96 -6.80 -22.08
CA SER A 174 -25.19 -6.10 -21.73
C SER A 174 -25.65 -6.45 -20.31
N GLY A 175 -26.43 -5.56 -19.69
CA GLY A 175 -27.02 -5.81 -18.36
C GLY A 175 -26.04 -5.71 -17.17
N VAL A 176 -24.80 -5.28 -17.41
CA VAL A 176 -23.79 -5.06 -16.36
C VAL A 176 -23.68 -3.56 -16.08
N ASP A 177 -23.84 -3.16 -14.82
CA ASP A 177 -23.67 -1.76 -14.41
C ASP A 177 -22.19 -1.32 -14.54
N PRO A 178 -21.91 0.00 -14.62
CA PRO A 178 -20.55 0.49 -14.86
C PRO A 178 -19.51 0.02 -13.81
N VAL A 179 -19.87 -0.12 -12.54
CA VAL A 179 -18.93 -0.50 -11.49
C VAL A 179 -18.56 -1.97 -11.61
N SER A 180 -19.57 -2.86 -11.74
CA SER A 180 -19.33 -4.28 -11.97
C SER A 180 -18.56 -4.54 -13.26
N ARG A 181 -18.78 -3.70 -14.29
CA ARG A 181 -18.05 -3.81 -15.57
C ARG A 181 -16.55 -3.60 -15.40
N GLU A 182 -16.11 -2.58 -14.67
CA GLU A 182 -14.69 -2.35 -14.43
C GLU A 182 -14.06 -3.46 -13.59
N MET A 183 -14.80 -4.02 -12.62
CA MET A 183 -14.31 -5.17 -11.87
C MET A 183 -14.18 -6.43 -12.75
N LEU A 184 -15.13 -6.68 -13.67
CA LEU A 184 -15.06 -7.78 -14.63
C LEU A 184 -13.93 -7.59 -15.67
N VAL A 185 -13.65 -6.36 -16.09
CA VAL A 185 -12.47 -6.05 -16.91
C VAL A 185 -11.19 -6.44 -16.15
N GLY A 186 -11.09 -6.08 -14.86
CA GLY A 186 -9.97 -6.52 -14.01
C GLY A 186 -9.83 -8.05 -13.92
N VAL A 187 -10.95 -8.78 -13.75
CA VAL A 187 -10.95 -10.25 -13.81
C VAL A 187 -10.43 -10.75 -15.17
N GLY A 188 -10.91 -10.17 -16.27
CA GLY A 188 -10.46 -10.50 -17.62
C GLY A 188 -8.96 -10.29 -17.81
N ASN A 189 -8.44 -9.13 -17.43
CA ASN A 189 -7.03 -8.75 -17.57
C ASN A 189 -6.11 -9.70 -16.79
N ALA A 190 -6.48 -10.03 -15.56
CA ALA A 190 -5.74 -10.99 -14.77
C ALA A 190 -5.71 -12.39 -15.42
N CYS A 191 -6.87 -12.87 -15.90
CA CYS A 191 -6.97 -14.17 -16.57
C CYS A 191 -6.23 -14.21 -17.91
N TRP A 192 -6.16 -13.10 -18.64
CA TRP A 192 -5.35 -12.96 -19.85
C TRP A 192 -3.88 -13.20 -19.56
N ASN A 193 -3.31 -12.50 -18.57
CA ASN A 193 -1.90 -12.61 -18.20
C ASN A 193 -1.56 -14.00 -17.70
N LEU A 194 -2.40 -14.58 -16.82
CA LEU A 194 -2.21 -15.94 -16.34
C LEU A 194 -2.22 -16.95 -17.50
N SER A 195 -3.15 -16.81 -18.43
CA SER A 195 -3.21 -17.64 -19.65
C SER A 195 -1.96 -17.50 -20.51
N TYR A 196 -1.52 -16.27 -20.77
CA TYR A 196 -0.30 -15.97 -21.53
C TYR A 196 0.93 -16.66 -20.93
N TYR A 197 1.03 -16.70 -19.59
CA TYR A 197 2.14 -17.33 -18.89
C TYR A 197 1.96 -18.84 -18.59
N GLY A 198 0.95 -19.47 -19.17
CA GLY A 198 0.82 -20.93 -19.24
C GLY A 198 -0.22 -21.56 -18.33
N PHE A 199 -1.07 -20.77 -17.66
CA PHE A 199 -2.18 -21.34 -16.90
C PHE A 199 -3.23 -21.93 -17.85
N LYS A 200 -3.47 -23.24 -17.74
CA LYS A 200 -4.54 -23.90 -18.50
C LYS A 200 -5.91 -23.40 -18.08
N ASP A 201 -6.12 -23.25 -16.78
CA ASP A 201 -7.30 -22.66 -16.18
C ASP A 201 -6.87 -21.57 -15.18
N PRO A 202 -6.95 -20.28 -15.54
CA PRO A 202 -6.61 -19.19 -14.62
C PRO A 202 -7.47 -19.16 -13.35
N LEU A 203 -8.69 -19.71 -13.37
CA LEU A 203 -9.55 -19.75 -12.17
C LEU A 203 -8.98 -20.65 -11.07
N SER A 204 -8.06 -21.55 -11.39
CA SER A 204 -7.32 -22.35 -10.41
C SER A 204 -6.44 -21.50 -9.47
N ALA A 205 -6.18 -20.24 -9.81
CA ALA A 205 -5.45 -19.30 -8.97
C ALA A 205 -6.32 -18.60 -7.90
N LEU A 206 -7.64 -18.81 -7.91
CA LEU A 206 -8.55 -18.32 -6.87
C LEU A 206 -8.24 -19.02 -5.53
N ARG A 207 -8.13 -18.22 -4.47
CA ARG A 207 -7.88 -18.68 -3.11
C ARG A 207 -9.09 -18.36 -2.24
N PRO A 208 -9.59 -19.31 -1.44
CA PRO A 208 -10.68 -19.02 -0.49
C PRO A 208 -10.34 -17.82 0.38
N LEU A 209 -11.31 -16.91 0.56
CA LEU A 209 -11.22 -15.87 1.58
C LEU A 209 -11.00 -16.55 2.94
N ARG A 210 -9.91 -16.20 3.62
CA ARG A 210 -9.61 -16.63 4.99
C ARG A 210 -10.19 -15.65 5.99
#